data_AF-A0ABD6A2N2-F1
#
_entry.id   AF-A0ABD6A2N2-F1
#
_cell.length_a   1.000
_cell.length_b   1.000
_cell.length_c   1.000
_cell.angle_alpha   90.00
_cell.angle_beta   90.00
_cell.angle_gamma   90.00
#
_symmetry.space_group_name_H-M   'P 1'
#
loop_
_entity.id
_entity.type
_entity.pdbx_description
1 polymer ?
#
loop_
_entity_poly.entity_id
_entity_poly.type
_entity_poly.pdbx_seq_one_letter_code
_entity_poly.pdbx_strand_id
1 'polypeptide(L)' 'MSDRSLDEFATAADESADESPVDPAPATMRWSPEGAPCAACGSTVSRRWRSAADAFVCADCKEW' A
#
# COMPACT_ATOMS: atom_id res chain seq x y z
N MET A 1 4.10 23.50 22.91
CA MET A 1 3.84 22.80 21.63
C MET A 1 3.00 21.59 21.98
N SER A 2 1.67 21.70 21.87
CA SER A 2 0.79 20.55 22.08
C SER A 2 0.95 19.61 20.89
N ASP A 3 1.42 18.40 21.18
CA ASP A 3 1.44 17.29 20.23
C ASP A 3 -0.01 17.02 19.80
N ARG A 4 -0.28 17.12 18.49
CA ARG A 4 -1.62 16.89 17.93
C ARG A 4 -1.92 15.39 17.96
N SER A 5 -2.53 14.95 19.06
CA SER A 5 -2.91 13.55 19.27
C SER A 5 -3.84 13.06 18.16
N LEU A 6 -3.57 11.86 17.65
CA LEU A 6 -4.32 11.20 16.58
C LEU A 6 -5.79 10.92 16.95
N ASP A 7 -6.14 10.97 18.23
CA ASP A 7 -7.51 10.83 18.75
C ASP A 7 -8.48 11.90 18.22
N GLU A 8 -8.03 13.13 17.95
CA GLU A 8 -8.90 14.21 17.45
C GLU A 8 -9.44 13.91 16.03
N PHE A 9 -8.70 13.12 15.23
CA PHE A 9 -9.08 12.75 13.87
C PHE A 9 -9.97 11.50 13.79
N ALA A 10 -10.01 10.67 14.84
CA ALA A 10 -10.81 9.44 14.86
C ALA A 10 -12.32 9.73 15.04
N THR A 11 -12.66 10.87 15.65
CA THR A 11 -14.04 11.24 16.04
C THR A 11 -14.88 11.84 14.89
N ALA A 12 -14.32 12.02 13.69
CA ALA A 12 -15.00 12.66 12.56
C ALA A 12 -15.51 11.68 11.48
N ALA A 13 -15.47 10.37 11.74
CA ALA A 13 -15.77 9.35 10.72
C ALA A 13 -17.25 8.93 10.63
N ASP A 14 -18.14 9.42 11.50
CA ASP A 14 -19.51 8.93 11.60
C ASP A 14 -20.53 10.01 11.20
N GLU A 15 -20.63 10.31 9.91
CA GLU A 15 -21.78 11.02 9.34
C GLU A 15 -22.07 10.44 7.93
N SER A 16 -22.73 9.28 7.92
CA SER A 16 -23.60 8.76 6.85
C SER A 16 -23.20 9.09 5.39
N ALA A 17 -22.09 8.50 4.91
CA ALA A 17 -21.82 8.43 3.48
C ALA A 17 -22.69 7.32 2.86
N ASP A 18 -23.26 7.58 1.67
CA ASP A 18 -23.91 6.55 0.86
C ASP A 18 -22.88 5.44 0.53
N GLU A 19 -22.93 4.33 1.28
CA GLU A 19 -22.00 3.20 1.20
C GLU A 19 -22.27 2.31 -0.02
N SER A 20 -22.42 2.92 -1.20
CA SER A 20 -22.34 2.15 -2.44
C SER A 20 -20.94 1.54 -2.53
N PRO A 21 -20.79 0.20 -2.60
CA PRO A 21 -19.48 -0.43 -2.62
C PRO A 21 -18.77 -0.05 -3.92
N VAL A 22 -17.74 0.79 -3.79
CA VAL A 22 -16.84 1.12 -4.89
C VAL A 22 -15.74 0.07 -4.98
N ASP A 23 -15.35 -0.30 -6.20
CA ASP A 23 -14.21 -1.19 -6.39
C ASP A 23 -12.92 -0.50 -5.91
N PRO A 24 -12.20 -1.08 -4.95
CA PRO A 24 -10.97 -0.47 -4.45
C PRO A 24 -9.92 -0.46 -5.55
N ALA A 25 -9.27 0.69 -5.73
CA ALA A 25 -8.20 0.81 -6.70
C ALA A 25 -7.11 -0.24 -6.48
N PRO A 26 -6.56 -0.83 -7.56
CA PRO A 26 -5.52 -1.84 -7.45
C PRO A 26 -4.30 -1.28 -6.72
N ALA A 27 -3.79 -2.04 -5.75
CA ALA A 27 -2.60 -1.65 -4.99
C ALA A 27 -1.40 -1.47 -5.92
N THR A 28 -0.77 -0.30 -5.86
CA THR A 28 0.45 0.05 -6.62
C THR A 28 1.72 -0.43 -5.95
N MET A 29 1.65 -0.72 -4.65
CA MET A 29 2.75 -1.19 -3.81
C MET A 29 2.23 -2.19 -2.78
N ARG A 30 3.09 -3.15 -2.44
CA ARG A 30 2.87 -4.12 -1.36
C ARG A 30 4.03 -4.06 -0.38
N TRP A 31 3.68 -4.05 0.90
CA TRP A 31 4.61 -4.24 2.00
C TRP A 31 4.38 -5.60 2.64
N SER A 32 5.46 -6.26 3.05
CA SER A 32 5.43 -7.57 3.70
C SER A 32 6.49 -7.59 4.81
N PRO A 33 6.13 -7.79 6.09
CA PRO A 33 7.09 -7.76 7.20
C PRO A 33 8.11 -8.90 7.12
N GLU A 34 7.64 -10.09 6.75
CA GLU A 34 8.47 -11.28 6.45
C GLU A 34 9.28 -11.14 5.15
N GLY A 35 8.98 -10.12 4.35
CA GLY A 35 9.50 -9.99 2.99
C GLY A 35 8.89 -11.01 2.04
N ALA A 36 9.01 -10.75 0.74
CA ALA A 36 8.52 -11.66 -0.27
C ALA A 36 9.37 -11.55 -1.54
N PRO A 37 9.43 -12.61 -2.35
CA PRO A 37 10.30 -12.65 -3.51
C PRO A 37 9.88 -11.61 -4.55
N CYS A 38 10.88 -10.95 -5.13
CA CYS A 38 10.74 -10.15 -6.33
C CYS A 38 10.43 -11.07 -7.52
N ALA A 39 9.40 -10.74 -8.31
CA ALA A 39 9.05 -11.51 -9.50
C ALA A 39 10.13 -11.52 -10.60
N ALA A 40 11.05 -10.54 -10.59
CA ALA A 40 12.11 -10.41 -11.61
C ALA A 40 13.43 -11.06 -11.19
N CYS A 41 13.95 -10.72 -10.00
CA CYS A 41 15.27 -11.21 -9.54
C CYS A 41 15.19 -12.29 -8.45
N GLY A 42 14.01 -12.59 -7.91
CA GLY A 42 13.82 -13.57 -6.83
C GLY A 42 14.26 -13.10 -5.44
N SER A 43 14.90 -11.94 -5.30
CA SER A 43 15.32 -11.43 -3.98
C SER A 43 14.13 -11.16 -3.07
N THR A 44 14.22 -11.62 -1.82
CA THR A 44 13.22 -11.34 -0.78
C THR A 44 13.36 -9.90 -0.32
N VAL A 45 12.32 -9.10 -0.52
CA VAL A 45 12.29 -7.69 -0.10
C VAL A 45 11.00 -7.38 0.67
N SER A 46 11.10 -6.49 1.66
CA SER A 46 9.95 -6.07 2.46
C SER A 46 8.98 -5.17 1.70
N ARG A 47 9.45 -4.52 0.63
CA ARG A 47 8.65 -3.60 -0.18
C ARG A 47 8.76 -3.98 -1.65
N ARG A 48 7.62 -4.11 -2.32
CA ARG A 48 7.51 -4.43 -3.74
C ARG A 48 6.53 -3.49 -4.43
N TRP A 49 6.73 -3.24 -5.71
CA TRP A 49 5.95 -2.32 -6.52
C TRP A 49 5.34 -3.04 -7.70
N ARG A 50 4.15 -2.60 -8.12
CA ARG A 50 3.52 -3.09 -9.34
C ARG A 50 4.37 -2.65 -10.54
N SER A 51 4.75 -3.62 -11.36
CA SER A 51 5.38 -3.44 -12.66
C SER A 51 4.30 -3.25 -13.75
N ALA A 52 4.70 -2.82 -14.94
CA ALA A 52 3.84 -2.76 -16.12
C ALA A 52 3.23 -4.12 -16.49
N ALA A 53 3.88 -5.23 -16.11
CA ALA A 53 3.39 -6.59 -16.31
C ALA A 53 2.49 -7.11 -15.17
N ASP A 54 1.91 -6.22 -14.34
CA ASP A 54 1.06 -6.55 -13.19
C ASP A 54 1.72 -7.42 -12.10
N ALA A 55 3.04 -7.59 -12.15
CA ALA A 55 3.83 -8.32 -11.18
C ALA A 55 4.41 -7.39 -10.10
N PHE A 56 4.69 -7.93 -8.90
CA PHE A 56 5.33 -7.18 -7.81
C PHE A 56 6.85 -7.38 -7.83
N VAL A 57 7.58 -6.31 -8.14
CA VAL A 57 9.05 -6.29 -8.25
C VAL A 57 9.69 -5.41 -7.16
N CYS A 58 10.97 -5.62 -6.87
CA CYS A 58 11.72 -4.76 -5.97
C CYS A 58 12.01 -3.38 -6.60
N ALA A 59 12.53 -2.43 -5.81
CA ALA A 59 12.81 -1.06 -6.28
C ALA A 59 13.85 -1.03 -7.40
N ASP A 60 14.77 -1.98 -7.38
CA ASP A 60 15.89 -2.09 -8.31
C ASP A 60 15.44 -2.64 -9.67
N CYS A 61 14.57 -3.65 -9.68
CA CYS A 61 14.03 -4.22 -10.91
C CYS A 61 12.85 -3.44 -11.50
N LYS A 62 12.38 -2.38 -10.82
CA LYS A 62 11.26 -1.60 -11.34
C LYS A 62 11.77 -0.65 -12.42
N GLU A 63 11.15 -0.74 -13.60
CA GLU A 63 11.29 0.24 -14.67
C GLU A 63 10.44 1.46 -14.29
N TRP A 64 11.08 2.44 -13.65
CA TRP A 64 10.43 3.65 -13.12
C TRP A 64 9.95 4.60 -14.22
#